data_AF-A0A1M6JSK7-F1
#
_entry.id   AF-A0A1M6JSK7-F1
#
_cell.length_a   1.000
_cell.length_b   1.000
_cell.length_c   1.000
_cell.angle_alpha   90.00
_cell.angle_beta   90.00
_cell.angle_gamma   90.00
#
_symmetry.space_group_name_H-M   'P 1'
#
loop_
_entity.id
_entity.type
_entity.pdbx_description
1 polymer ?
#
loop_
_entity_poly.entity_id
_entity_poly.type
_entity_poly.pdbx_seq_one_letter_code
_entity_poly.pdbx_strand_id
1 'polypeptide(L)'
;MRILLYIAIISLGALFGYKNLVSQKIFDKMNIIQYVCLLFLLFVMGVKIGINKDVLMSFHKLGFSAVVIAAFSVAFSVLAVKIISNFIKTESKVE
;
A
#
# COMPACT_ATOMS: atom_id res chain seq x y z
N MET A 1 17.01 -15.77 4.34
CA MET A 1 16.72 -16.03 2.90
C MET A 1 15.44 -15.34 2.37
N ARG A 2 14.28 -15.39 3.04
CA ARG A 2 13.01 -14.79 2.51
C ARG A 2 13.10 -13.28 2.19
N ILE A 3 13.74 -12.50 3.05
CA ILE A 3 13.93 -11.05 2.86
C ILE A 3 14.81 -10.77 1.63
N LEU A 4 15.84 -11.59 1.43
CA LEU A 4 16.74 -11.48 0.28
C LEU A 4 15.99 -11.73 -1.04
N LEU A 5 15.01 -12.64 -1.03
CA LEU A 5 14.12 -12.91 -2.15
C LEU A 5 13.19 -11.71 -2.46
N TYR A 6 12.62 -11.08 -1.43
CA TYR A 6 11.81 -9.86 -1.61
C TYR A 6 12.63 -8.72 -2.22
N ILE A 7 13.83 -8.49 -1.71
CA ILE A 7 14.74 -7.47 -2.24
C ILE A 7 15.12 -7.79 -3.69
N ALA A 8 15.40 -9.07 -4.01
CA ALA A 8 15.71 -9.48 -5.37
C ALA A 8 14.55 -9.23 -6.34
N ILE A 9 13.31 -9.55 -5.94
CA ILE A 9 12.11 -9.30 -6.76
C ILE A 9 11.88 -7.81 -6.98
N ILE A 10 12.01 -6.98 -5.94
CA ILE A 10 11.85 -5.53 -6.04
C ILE A 10 12.95 -4.94 -6.93
N SER A 11 14.18 -5.39 -6.77
CA SER A 11 15.32 -4.95 -7.57
C SER A 11 15.15 -5.32 -9.05
N LEU A 12 14.68 -6.54 -9.36
CA LEU A 12 14.35 -6.93 -10.72
C LEU A 12 13.24 -6.05 -11.30
N GLY A 13 12.15 -5.80 -10.55
CA GLY A 13 11.09 -4.90 -10.98
C GLY A 13 11.60 -3.49 -11.29
N ALA A 14 12.50 -2.95 -10.46
CA ALA A 14 13.12 -1.64 -10.66
C ALA A 14 14.05 -1.61 -11.90
N LEU A 15 14.85 -2.65 -12.13
CA LEU A 15 15.71 -2.76 -13.31
C LEU A 15 14.89 -2.87 -14.60
N PHE A 16 13.78 -3.63 -14.58
CA PHE A 16 12.85 -3.73 -15.70
C PHE A 16 12.13 -2.40 -15.97
N GLY A 17 11.75 -1.66 -14.93
CA GLY A 17 11.17 -0.33 -15.05
C GLY A 17 12.16 0.71 -15.60
N TYR A 18 13.42 0.70 -15.16
CA TYR A 18 14.44 1.65 -15.58
C TYR A 18 14.86 1.48 -17.04
N LYS A 19 14.97 0.23 -17.51
CA LYS A 19 15.53 -0.05 -18.84
C LYS A 19 14.57 0.28 -20.00
N ASN A 20 13.38 0.83 -19.74
CA ASN A 20 12.34 1.17 -20.73
C ASN A 20 11.96 0.01 -21.67
N LEU A 21 12.27 -1.25 -21.30
CA LEU A 21 11.88 -2.44 -22.08
C LEU A 21 10.37 -2.64 -22.10
N VAL A 22 9.67 -2.01 -21.17
CA VAL A 22 8.23 -2.10 -21.02
C VAL A 22 7.61 -0.95 -21.82
N SER A 23 6.95 -1.29 -22.93
CA SER A 23 6.24 -0.33 -23.77
C SER A 23 5.28 0.55 -22.96
N GLN A 24 5.16 1.84 -23.28
CA GLN A 24 4.24 2.75 -22.61
C GLN A 24 2.80 2.22 -22.53
N LYS A 25 2.34 1.45 -23.53
CA LYS A 25 1.02 0.80 -23.53
C LYS A 25 0.81 -0.17 -22.35
N ILE A 26 1.89 -0.79 -21.86
CA ILE A 26 1.86 -1.69 -20.71
C ILE A 26 1.86 -0.88 -19.42
N PHE A 27 2.65 0.20 -19.36
CA PHE A 27 2.63 1.14 -18.23
C PHE A 27 1.25 1.76 -18.01
N ASP A 28 0.55 2.18 -19.08
CA ASP A 28 -0.82 2.74 -18.99
C ASP A 28 -1.83 1.71 -18.46
N LYS A 29 -1.66 0.43 -18.82
CA LYS A 29 -2.49 -0.67 -18.33
C LYS A 29 -2.05 -1.20 -16.97
N MET A 30 -0.88 -0.79 -16.47
CA MET A 30 -0.31 -1.27 -15.21
C MET A 30 -1.16 -0.88 -14.01
N ASN A 31 -1.83 0.27 -14.08
CA ASN A 31 -2.77 0.69 -13.03
C ASN A 31 -4.01 -0.25 -12.98
N ILE A 32 -4.56 -0.62 -14.15
CA ILE A 32 -5.70 -1.55 -14.22
C ILE A 32 -5.30 -2.93 -13.68
N ILE A 33 -4.17 -3.49 -14.11
CA ILE A 33 -3.75 -4.83 -13.66
C ILE A 33 -3.46 -4.82 -12.15
N GLN A 34 -2.84 -3.76 -11.63
CA GLN A 34 -2.61 -3.61 -10.19
C GLN A 34 -3.93 -3.56 -9.42
N TYR A 35 -4.90 -2.77 -9.90
CA TYR A 35 -6.21 -2.68 -9.27
C TYR A 35 -6.94 -4.04 -9.23
N VAL A 36 -6.93 -4.78 -10.34
CA VAL A 36 -7.54 -6.13 -10.40
C VAL A 36 -6.83 -7.08 -9.43
N CYS A 37 -5.51 -7.07 -9.39
CA CYS A 37 -4.73 -7.86 -8.44
C CYS A 37 -5.02 -7.48 -6.98
N LEU A 38 -5.14 -6.19 -6.67
CA LEU A 38 -5.50 -5.72 -5.33
C LEU A 38 -6.90 -6.20 -4.92
N LEU A 39 -7.88 -6.11 -5.82
CA LEU A 39 -9.23 -6.60 -5.58
C LEU A 39 -9.23 -8.11 -5.33
N PHE A 40 -8.49 -8.87 -6.14
CA PHE A 40 -8.32 -10.30 -5.96
C PHE A 40 -7.65 -10.65 -4.62
N LEU A 41 -6.59 -9.94 -4.23
CA LEU A 41 -5.92 -10.13 -2.94
C LEU A 41 -6.85 -9.79 -1.77
N LEU A 42 -7.59 -8.69 -1.87
CA LEU A 42 -8.58 -8.29 -0.87
C LEU A 42 -9.68 -9.35 -0.73
N PHE A 43 -10.15 -9.91 -1.85
CA PHE A 43 -11.11 -11.00 -1.86
C PHE A 43 -10.58 -12.24 -1.14
N VAL A 44 -9.38 -12.71 -1.50
CA VAL A 44 -8.74 -13.86 -0.85
C VAL A 44 -8.53 -13.60 0.64
N MET A 45 -8.12 -12.39 1.02
CA MET A 45 -7.95 -11.99 2.42
C MET A 45 -9.29 -12.03 3.17
N GLY A 46 -10.36 -11.53 2.56
CA GLY A 46 -11.72 -11.59 3.09
C GLY A 46 -12.19 -13.04 3.31
N VAL A 47 -11.97 -13.92 2.33
CA VAL A 47 -12.27 -15.36 2.46
C VAL A 47 -11.47 -15.99 3.59
N LYS A 48 -10.15 -15.73 3.67
CA LYS A 48 -9.29 -16.25 4.74
C LYS A 48 -9.74 -15.81 6.13
N ILE A 49 -10.22 -14.58 6.28
CA ILE A 49 -10.77 -14.07 7.53
C ILE A 49 -12.11 -14.74 7.84
N GLY A 50 -13.00 -14.87 6.86
CA GLY A 50 -14.33 -15.46 7.03
C GLY A 50 -14.33 -16.94 7.40
N ILE A 51 -13.34 -17.71 6.95
CA ILE A 51 -13.19 -19.12 7.37
C ILE A 51 -12.51 -19.27 8.74
N ASN A 52 -11.87 -18.21 9.24
CA ASN A 52 -11.12 -18.26 10.49
C ASN A 52 -12.03 -17.97 11.68
N LYS A 53 -12.38 -19.04 12.41
CA LYS A 53 -13.31 -19.00 13.55
C LYS A 53 -12.79 -18.16 14.71
N ASP A 54 -11.47 -18.14 14.95
CA ASP A 54 -10.84 -17.34 16.01
C ASP A 54 -10.97 -15.84 15.73
N VAL A 55 -10.80 -15.44 14.47
CA VAL A 55 -10.98 -14.06 14.01
C VAL A 55 -12.46 -13.65 14.07
N LEU A 56 -13.38 -14.54 13.70
CA LEU A 56 -14.83 -14.28 13.82
C LEU A 56 -15.28 -14.15 15.27
N MET A 57 -14.81 -15.03 16.17
CA MET A 57 -15.15 -14.97 17.59
C MET A 57 -14.55 -13.74 18.26
N SER A 58 -13.35 -13.32 17.82
CA SER A 58 -12.66 -12.12 18.29
C SER A 58 -12.99 -10.87 17.46
N PHE A 59 -13.97 -10.93 16.56
CA PHE A 59 -14.23 -9.86 15.57
C PHE A 59 -14.56 -8.53 16.22
N HIS A 60 -15.23 -8.54 17.38
CA HIS A 60 -15.50 -7.32 18.14
C HIS A 60 -14.22 -6.66 18.65
N LYS A 61 -13.29 -7.44 19.24
CA LYS A 61 -12.00 -6.91 19.72
C LYS A 61 -11.09 -6.50 18.57
N LEU A 62 -10.95 -7.36 17.57
CA LEU A 62 -10.11 -7.13 16.39
C LEU A 62 -10.64 -5.98 15.54
N GLY A 63 -11.94 -5.89 15.34
CA GLY A 63 -12.60 -4.83 14.58
C GLY A 63 -12.43 -3.47 15.25
N PHE A 64 -12.64 -3.38 16.58
CA PHE A 64 -12.41 -2.14 17.31
C PHE A 64 -10.93 -1.70 17.24
N SER A 65 -10.00 -2.62 17.50
CA SER A 65 -8.56 -2.34 17.36
C SER A 65 -8.20 -1.91 15.94
N ALA A 66 -8.75 -2.57 14.90
CA ALA A 66 -8.49 -2.24 13.51
C ALA A 66 -9.00 -0.83 13.15
N VAL A 67 -10.21 -0.45 13.61
CA VAL A 67 -10.76 0.89 13.36
C VAL A 67 -9.91 1.96 14.05
N VAL A 68 -9.54 1.75 15.31
CA VAL A 68 -8.70 2.72 16.05
C VAL A 68 -7.34 2.87 15.38
N ILE A 69 -6.67 1.76 15.03
CA ILE A 69 -5.37 1.81 14.35
C ILE A 69 -5.49 2.47 12.98
N ALA A 70 -6.49 2.11 12.18
CA ALA A 70 -6.69 2.67 10.84
C ALA A 70 -6.98 4.18 10.90
N ALA A 71 -7.88 4.61 11.78
CA ALA A 71 -8.24 6.01 11.94
C ALA A 71 -7.04 6.86 12.37
N PHE A 72 -6.32 6.43 13.41
CA PHE A 72 -5.12 7.15 13.88
C PHE A 72 -3.99 7.10 12.84
N SER A 73 -3.76 5.97 12.19
CA SER A 73 -2.71 5.83 11.17
C SER A 73 -2.95 6.76 9.98
N VAL A 74 -4.17 6.79 9.44
CA VAL A 74 -4.53 7.66 8.32
C VAL A 74 -4.50 9.13 8.75
N ALA A 75 -5.10 9.47 9.89
CA ALA A 75 -5.11 10.84 10.40
C ALA A 75 -3.68 11.37 10.61
N PHE A 76 -2.82 10.59 11.25
CA PHE A 76 -1.44 10.98 11.52
C PHE A 76 -0.60 11.03 10.24
N SER A 77 -0.79 10.09 9.30
CA SER A 77 -0.13 10.14 7.99
C SER A 77 -0.48 11.41 7.21
N VAL A 78 -1.76 11.77 7.13
CA VAL A 78 -2.22 12.98 6.45
C VAL A 78 -1.72 14.24 7.17
N LEU A 79 -1.81 14.29 8.51
CA LEU A 79 -1.30 15.43 9.29
C LEU A 79 0.21 15.62 9.12
N ALA A 80 0.99 14.53 9.18
CA ALA A 80 2.44 14.58 8.99
C ALA A 80 2.81 15.11 7.60
N VAL A 81 2.18 14.58 6.54
CA VAL A 81 2.39 15.07 5.17
C VAL A 81 2.01 16.55 5.05
N LYS A 82 0.91 16.98 5.69
CA LYS A 82 0.47 18.38 5.65
C LYS A 82 1.46 19.31 6.34
N ILE A 83 1.97 18.96 7.53
CA ILE A 83 2.95 19.76 8.27
C ILE A 83 4.25 19.89 7.46
N ILE A 84 4.78 18.77 6.97
CA ILE A 84 6.04 18.74 6.21
C ILE A 84 5.87 19.47 4.87
N SER A 85 4.78 19.24 4.15
CA SER A 85 4.52 19.92 2.88
C SER A 85 4.36 21.44 3.05
N ASN A 86 3.79 21.90 4.16
CA ASN A 86 3.66 23.33 4.44
C ASN A 86 5.01 23.95 4.84
N PHE A 87 5.88 23.19 5.53
CA PHE A 87 7.25 23.61 5.82
C PHE A 87 8.10 23.76 4.55
N ILE A 88 7.99 22.80 3.62
CA ILE A 88 8.69 22.83 2.32
C ILE A 88 8.16 23.93 1.40
N LYS A 89 6.84 24.17 1.37
CA LYS A 89 6.25 25.27 0.58
C LYS A 89 6.63 26.66 1.09
N THR A 90 6.97 26.80 2.37
CA THR A 90 7.44 28.07 2.93
C THR A 90 8.82 28.46 2.40
N GLU A 91 9.68 27.51 2.01
CA GLU A 91 11.01 27.81 1.46
C GLU A 91 11.03 28.14 -0.03
N SER A 92 9.91 27.99 -0.75
CA SER A 92 9.78 28.31 -2.19
C SER A 92 9.04 29.63 -2.45
N LYS A 93 8.92 30.49 -1.43
CA LYS A 93 8.39 31.86 -1.54
C LYS A 93 9.41 32.93 -1.11
N VAL A 94 10.69 32.59 -1.20
CA VAL A 94 11.83 33.52 -1.07
C VAL A 94 12.80 33.24 -2.22
N GLU A 95 12.32 33.37 -3.46
CA GLU A 95 13.11 33.78 -4.63
C GLU A 95 12.26 34.73 -5.47
#